data_AF-A0AA43A004-F1
#
_entry.id   AF-A0AA43A004-F1
#
_cell.length_a   1.000
_cell.length_b   1.000
_cell.length_c   1.000
_cell.angle_alpha   90.00
_cell.angle_beta   90.00
_cell.angle_gamma   90.00
#
_symmetry.space_group_name_H-M   'P 1'
#
loop_
_entity.id
_entity.type
_entity.pdbx_description
1 polymer ?
#
loop_
_entity_poly.entity_id
_entity_poly.type
_entity_poly.pdbx_seq_one_letter_code
_entity_poly.pdbx_strand_id
1 'polypeptide(L)'
;PLFQQAYQELGYPKAYFNDRLVEVIDHLLVTPQITGPVYLTQPKALYLYADPDLEALSAGRKILLRCGPENAAQIKTLLHEYRKLIAGS
;
A
#
# COMPACT_ATOMS: atom_id res chain seq x y z
N PRO A 1 -18.91 0.80 -11.40
CA PRO A 1 -18.96 1.57 -12.68
C PRO A 1 -18.32 2.96 -12.58
N LEU A 2 -18.64 3.75 -11.55
CA LEU A 2 -18.11 5.13 -11.41
C LEU A 2 -16.57 5.20 -11.31
N PHE A 3 -15.96 4.31 -10.53
CA PHE A 3 -14.49 4.25 -10.44
C PHE A 3 -13.80 3.96 -11.78
N GLN A 4 -14.39 3.09 -12.60
CA GLN A 4 -13.87 2.80 -13.94
C GLN A 4 -13.91 4.04 -14.84
N GLN A 5 -15.03 4.78 -14.82
CA GLN A 5 -15.19 5.99 -15.62
C GLN A 5 -14.18 7.06 -15.21
N ALA A 6 -14.09 7.36 -13.90
CA ALA A 6 -13.11 8.30 -13.37
C ALA A 6 -11.65 7.89 -13.69
N TYR A 7 -11.35 6.58 -13.65
CA TYR A 7 -10.01 6.08 -14.01
C TYR A 7 -9.68 6.28 -15.49
N GLN A 8 -10.65 6.12 -16.38
CA GLN A 8 -10.48 6.41 -17.80
C GLN A 8 -10.32 7.91 -18.07
N GLU A 9 -11.06 8.76 -17.35
CA GLU A 9 -10.96 10.22 -17.43
C GLU A 9 -9.59 10.76 -17.01
N LEU A 10 -8.83 10.03 -16.18
CA LEU A 10 -7.44 10.35 -15.85
C LEU A 10 -6.44 10.10 -17.01
N GLY A 11 -6.90 9.65 -18.17
CA GLY A 11 -6.07 9.39 -19.35
C GLY A 11 -5.67 7.93 -19.53
N TYR A 12 -6.37 6.99 -18.88
CA TYR A 12 -6.16 5.54 -19.03
C TYR A 12 -7.33 4.86 -19.76
N PRO A 13 -7.63 5.22 -21.02
CA PRO A 13 -8.89 4.87 -21.67
C PRO A 13 -9.12 3.36 -21.84
N LYS A 14 -8.04 2.57 -21.89
CA LYS A 14 -8.08 1.10 -22.05
C LYS A 14 -7.76 0.32 -20.78
N ALA A 15 -7.41 0.99 -19.68
CA ALA A 15 -7.06 0.31 -18.45
C ALA A 15 -8.32 0.01 -17.62
N TYR A 16 -8.30 -1.12 -16.90
CA TYR A 16 -9.37 -1.48 -15.99
C TYR A 16 -8.98 -1.11 -14.55
N PHE A 17 -9.87 -0.42 -13.85
CA PHE A 17 -9.62 0.08 -12.50
C PHE A 17 -9.41 -1.06 -11.51
N ASN A 18 -10.19 -2.15 -11.62
CA ASN A 18 -10.05 -3.26 -10.68
C ASN A 18 -8.71 -3.99 -10.85
N ASP A 19 -8.18 -4.08 -12.08
CA ASP A 19 -6.84 -4.65 -12.31
C ASP A 19 -5.80 -3.82 -11.55
N ARG A 20 -5.87 -2.49 -11.70
CA ARG A 20 -4.97 -1.59 -10.99
C ARG A 20 -5.14 -1.68 -9.48
N LEU A 21 -6.37 -1.82 -8.99
CA LEU A 21 -6.66 -1.99 -7.57
C LEU A 21 -6.08 -3.30 -7.03
N VAL A 22 -6.21 -4.40 -7.75
CA VAL A 22 -5.62 -5.70 -7.40
C VAL A 22 -4.10 -5.61 -7.36
N GLU A 23 -3.46 -4.98 -8.35
CA GLU A 23 -2.01 -4.76 -8.36
C GLU A 23 -1.53 -3.97 -7.14
N VAL A 24 -2.25 -2.91 -6.76
CA VAL A 24 -1.92 -2.10 -5.58
C VAL A 24 -2.11 -2.91 -4.30
N ILE A 25 -3.17 -3.70 -4.20
CA ILE A 25 -3.38 -4.59 -3.05
C ILE A 25 -2.22 -5.59 -2.93
N ASP A 26 -1.83 -6.24 -4.02
CA ASP A 26 -0.70 -7.18 -4.03
C ASP A 26 0.62 -6.51 -3.61
N HIS A 27 0.88 -5.30 -4.12
CA HIS A 27 2.03 -4.49 -3.72
C HIS A 27 2.03 -4.15 -2.22
N LEU A 28 0.87 -3.90 -1.62
CA LEU A 28 0.76 -3.63 -0.18
C LEU A 28 0.90 -4.89 0.67
N LEU A 29 0.35 -6.02 0.22
CA LEU A 29 0.42 -7.30 0.93
C LEU A 29 1.86 -7.78 1.11
N VAL A 30 2.74 -7.54 0.13
CA VAL A 30 4.17 -7.87 0.21
C VAL A 30 4.99 -6.92 1.11
N THR A 31 4.37 -5.98 1.84
CA THR A 31 5.09 -5.16 2.83
C THR A 31 5.75 -6.04 3.89
N PRO A 32 7.06 -5.88 4.19
CA PRO A 32 7.69 -6.70 5.21
C PRO A 32 7.07 -6.44 6.58
N GLN A 33 7.02 -7.46 7.43
CA GLN A 33 6.76 -7.27 8.85
C GLN A 33 8.10 -7.01 9.53
N ILE A 34 8.22 -5.88 10.21
CA ILE A 34 9.44 -5.51 10.93
C ILE A 34 9.27 -5.89 12.39
N THR A 35 10.16 -6.76 12.88
CA THR A 35 10.23 -7.18 14.29
C THR A 35 11.42 -6.49 14.94
N GLY A 36 11.18 -5.36 15.59
CA GLY A 36 12.23 -4.61 16.28
C GLY A 36 12.06 -3.10 16.18
N PRO A 37 13.00 -2.34 16.77
CA PRO A 37 12.96 -0.89 16.74
C PRO A 37 13.15 -0.39 15.30
N VAL A 38 12.28 0.52 14.88
CA VAL A 38 12.42 1.25 13.62
C VAL A 38 12.96 2.64 13.92
N TYR A 39 14.17 2.91 13.45
CA TYR A 39 14.84 4.18 13.69
C TYR A 39 14.43 5.22 12.64
N LEU A 40 14.29 6.47 13.08
CA LEU A 40 13.95 7.60 12.23
C LEU A 40 15.06 8.65 12.25
N THR A 41 15.22 9.36 11.15
CA THR A 41 16.04 10.57 11.05
C THR A 41 15.15 11.77 10.73
N GLN A 42 15.57 12.96 11.15
CA GLN A 42 14.86 14.21 10.86
C GLN A 42 15.82 15.21 10.21
N PRO A 43 16.12 15.06 8.90
CA PRO A 43 17.04 15.97 8.22
C PRO A 43 16.45 17.38 8.02
N LYS A 44 15.11 17.51 8.01
CA LYS A 44 14.36 18.77 7.89
C LYS A 44 13.03 18.64 8.66
N ALA A 45 11.93 19.24 8.20
CA ALA A 45 10.63 19.18 8.89
C ALA A 45 10.03 17.76 8.99
N LEU A 46 10.42 16.83 8.10
CA LEU A 46 9.84 15.49 8.02
C LEU A 46 10.75 14.42 8.63
N TYR A 47 10.12 13.40 9.22
CA TYR A 47 10.79 12.17 9.64
C TYR A 47 10.89 11.18 8.49
N LEU A 48 12.10 10.66 8.29
CA LEU A 48 12.42 9.60 7.33
C LEU A 48 12.84 8.35 8.08
N TYR A 49 12.66 7.17 7.48
CA TYR A 49 13.30 5.96 7.98
C TYR A 49 14.82 6.11 7.90
N ALA A 50 15.52 5.72 8.96
CA ALA A 50 16.98 5.69 8.97
C ALA A 50 17.53 4.58 8.06
N ASP A 51 16.77 3.48 7.94
CA ASP A 51 17.04 2.39 7.02
C ASP A 51 16.68 2.81 5.58
N PRO A 52 17.65 2.86 4.65
CA PRO A 52 17.41 3.23 3.26
C PRO A 52 16.42 2.32 2.53
N ASP A 53 16.39 1.02 2.86
CA ASP A 53 15.51 0.06 2.21
C ASP A 53 14.05 0.30 2.64
N LEU A 54 13.83 0.65 3.91
CA LEU A 54 12.50 1.04 4.40
C LEU A 54 12.07 2.41 3.83
N GLU A 55 12.99 3.36 3.68
CA GLU A 55 12.68 4.69 3.13
C GLU A 55 12.33 4.63 1.64
N ALA A 56 12.98 3.73 0.88
CA ALA A 56 12.72 3.50 -0.54
C ALA A 56 11.36 2.82 -0.83
N LEU A 57 10.68 2.29 0.19
CA LEU A 57 9.35 1.71 0.03
C LEU A 57 8.34 2.76 -0.46
N SER A 58 7.33 2.28 -1.21
CA SER A 58 6.24 3.15 -1.64
C SER A 58 5.50 3.76 -0.44
N ALA A 59 4.86 4.92 -0.65
CA ALA A 59 4.13 5.62 0.40
C ALA A 59 3.13 4.71 1.15
N GLY A 60 2.38 3.87 0.44
CA GLY A 60 1.43 2.93 1.05
C GLY A 60 2.10 1.86 1.92
N ARG A 61 3.24 1.30 1.48
CA ARG A 61 4.02 0.34 2.28
C ARG A 61 4.63 1.03 3.51
N LYS A 62 5.11 2.27 3.38
CA LYS A 62 5.58 3.08 4.52
C LYS A 62 4.46 3.38 5.52
N ILE A 63 3.23 3.64 5.06
CA ILE A 63 2.07 3.84 5.93
C ILE A 63 1.77 2.58 6.74
N LEU A 64 1.76 1.40 6.10
CA LEU A 64 1.58 0.13 6.81
C LEU A 64 2.62 -0.06 7.91
N LEU A 65 3.90 0.25 7.63
CA LEU A 65 4.94 0.22 8.66
C LEU A 65 4.70 1.21 9.80
N ARG A 66 4.25 2.44 9.50
CA ARG A 66 3.94 3.47 10.52
C ARG A 66 2.75 3.13 11.41
N CYS A 67 1.82 2.31 10.93
CA CYS A 67 0.69 1.82 11.72
C CYS A 67 1.12 0.83 12.82
N GLY A 68 2.33 0.29 12.76
CA GLY A 68 2.81 -0.77 13.65
C GLY A 68 2.35 -2.17 13.21
N PRO A 69 3.00 -3.23 13.73
CA PRO A 69 2.83 -4.60 13.24
C PRO A 69 1.41 -5.14 13.41
N GLU A 70 0.75 -4.81 14.51
CA GLU A 70 -0.61 -5.28 14.83
C GLU A 70 -1.65 -4.70 13.87
N ASN A 71 -1.67 -3.37 13.70
CA ASN A 71 -2.58 -2.71 12.77
C ASN A 71 -2.26 -3.08 11.32
N ALA A 72 -0.98 -3.19 10.96
CA ALA A 72 -0.58 -3.63 9.63
C ALA A 72 -1.11 -5.03 9.31
N ALA A 73 -1.10 -5.95 10.29
CA ALA A 73 -1.67 -7.29 10.12
C ALA A 73 -3.19 -7.24 9.91
N GLN A 74 -3.92 -6.44 10.70
CA GLN A 74 -5.37 -6.26 10.53
C GLN A 74 -5.71 -5.67 9.16
N ILE A 75 -4.98 -4.63 8.71
CA ILE A 75 -5.17 -4.02 7.39
C ILE A 75 -4.88 -5.06 6.29
N LYS A 76 -3.82 -5.85 6.40
CA LYS A 76 -3.50 -6.90 5.41
C LYS A 76 -4.58 -7.98 5.33
N THR A 77 -5.21 -8.35 6.44
CA THR A 77 -6.37 -9.26 6.43
C THR A 77 -7.51 -8.69 5.60
N LEU A 78 -7.89 -7.42 5.84
CA LEU A 78 -8.93 -6.74 5.06
C LEU A 78 -8.55 -6.64 3.57
N LEU A 79 -7.29 -6.33 3.27
CA LEU A 79 -6.79 -6.29 1.89
C LEU A 79 -6.90 -7.65 1.20
N HIS A 80 -6.60 -8.75 1.89
CA HIS A 80 -6.80 -10.10 1.36
C HIS A 80 -8.28 -10.41 1.07
N GLU A 81 -9.19 -9.99 1.96
CA GLU A 81 -10.62 -10.16 1.75
C GLU A 81 -11.12 -9.38 0.53
N TYR A 82 -10.76 -8.10 0.41
CA TYR A 82 -11.11 -7.29 -0.75
C TYR A 82 -10.52 -7.84 -2.04
N ARG A 83 -9.26 -8.29 -2.02
CA ARG A 83 -8.65 -8.93 -3.19
C ARG A 83 -9.48 -10.10 -3.70
N LYS A 84 -9.97 -10.96 -2.80
CA LYS A 84 -10.81 -12.11 -3.17
C LYS A 84 -12.15 -11.67 -3.77
N LEU A 85 -12.79 -10.66 -3.18
CA LEU A 85 -14.08 -10.14 -3.66
C LEU A 85 -13.96 -9.48 -5.03
N ILE A 86 -12.83 -8.83 -5.33
CA ILE A 86 -12.60 -8.13 -6.60
C ILE A 86 -12.11 -9.08 -7.71
N ALA A 87 -11.27 -10.07 -7.38
CA ALA A 87 -10.72 -11.00 -8.36
C ALA A 87 -11.63 -12.21 -8.63
N GLY A 88 -12.55 -12.53 -7.70
CA GLY A 88 -13.55 -13.59 -7.86
C GLY A 88 -14.87 -13.13 -8.48
N SER A 89 -14.99 -11.82 -8.77
CA SER A 89 -16.16 -11.19 -9.41
C SER A 89 -15.97 -10.98 -10.89
#